data_AF-A0AAN0NB89-F1
#
_entry.id   AF-A0AAN0NB89-F1
#
_cell.length_a   1.000
_cell.length_b   1.000
_cell.length_c   1.000
_cell.angle_alpha   90.00
_cell.angle_beta   90.00
_cell.angle_gamma   90.00
#
_symmetry.space_group_name_H-M   'P 1'
#
loop_
_entity.id
_entity.type
_entity.pdbx_description
1 polymer ?
#
loop_
_entity_poly.entity_id
_entity_poly.type
_entity_poly.pdbx_seq_one_letter_code
_entity_poly.pdbx_strand_id
1 'polypeptide(L)'
;MQVSLIEDQKYILRQILDIAKSHHVDALIIAGDVYDKNSPSEEAFSLWDWFLVELASHQLETIVISGNHDSNDRLGVGKRLLERTNIHVITHLTTTINPITIANVDFYPIPFIKPVYVANVYEDFKSSNYQEAYQFVLDHLKLKKDRKNVMIGHQFFVSGSSEPEIAQSRQD
;
A
#
# COMPACT_ATOMS: atom_id res chain seq x y z
N MET A 1 20.47 8.90 21.69
CA MET A 1 19.22 9.67 21.52
C MET A 1 18.69 9.35 20.15
N GLN A 2 17.46 8.84 20.06
CA GLN A 2 16.81 8.64 18.77
C GLN A 2 16.40 10.03 18.26
N VAL A 3 16.89 10.43 17.09
CA VAL A 3 16.56 11.72 16.49
C VAL A 3 15.20 11.58 15.80
N SER A 4 14.30 12.55 16.04
CA SER A 4 13.03 12.61 15.31
C SER A 4 13.26 13.06 13.87
N LEU A 5 12.62 12.36 12.92
CA LEU A 5 12.67 12.69 11.50
C LEU A 5 11.40 13.39 11.01
N ILE A 6 10.50 13.81 11.91
CA ILE A 6 9.17 14.36 11.55
C ILE A 6 9.29 15.59 10.64
N GLU A 7 10.21 16.51 10.93
CA GLU A 7 10.40 17.70 10.09
C GLU A 7 10.97 17.35 8.71
N ASP A 8 11.90 16.40 8.65
CA ASP A 8 12.46 15.90 7.39
C ASP A 8 11.38 15.19 6.55
N GLN A 9 10.57 14.35 7.19
CA GLN A 9 9.44 13.67 6.55
C GLN A 9 8.43 14.69 6.02
N LYS A 10 8.05 15.70 6.80
CA LYS A 10 7.15 16.76 6.36
C LYS A 10 7.73 17.55 5.17
N TYR A 11 9.02 17.84 5.21
CA TYR A 11 9.72 18.49 4.10
C TYR A 11 9.66 17.66 2.81
N ILE A 12 9.90 16.36 2.88
CA ILE A 12 9.79 15.45 1.72
C ILE A 12 8.34 15.33 1.23
N LEU A 13 7.36 15.21 2.13
CA LEU A 13 5.95 15.13 1.75
C LEU A 13 5.48 16.40 1.02
N ARG A 14 5.95 17.59 1.42
CA ARG A 14 5.71 18.83 0.66
C ARG A 14 6.30 18.77 -0.75
N GLN A 15 7.54 18.28 -0.88
CA GLN A 15 8.14 18.12 -2.21
C GLN A 15 7.35 17.16 -3.10
N ILE A 16 6.80 16.08 -2.52
CA ILE A 16 5.94 15.16 -3.27
C ILE A 16 4.69 15.89 -3.80
N LEU A 17 4.05 16.73 -2.99
CA LEU A 17 2.91 17.55 -3.43
C LEU A 17 3.30 18.52 -4.55
N ASP A 18 4.45 19.19 -4.41
CA ASP A 18 4.95 20.14 -5.41
C ASP A 18 5.30 19.45 -6.74
N ILE A 19 5.92 18.27 -6.68
CA ILE A 19 6.22 17.44 -7.85
C ILE A 19 4.92 16.99 -8.51
N ALA A 20 3.96 16.46 -7.74
CA ALA A 20 2.68 16.00 -8.25
C ALA A 20 1.95 17.12 -9.00
N LYS A 21 1.93 18.33 -8.42
CA LYS A 21 1.32 19.52 -9.01
C LYS A 21 2.05 20.00 -10.26
N SER A 22 3.38 20.12 -10.21
CA SER A 22 4.18 20.66 -11.31
C SER A 22 4.23 19.73 -12.53
N HIS A 23 4.22 18.42 -12.31
CA HIS A 23 4.21 17.42 -13.37
C HIS A 23 2.81 17.02 -13.84
N HIS A 24 1.75 17.57 -13.22
CA HIS A 24 0.35 17.20 -13.50
C HIS A 24 0.14 15.68 -13.48
N VAL A 25 0.60 15.03 -12.41
CA VAL A 25 0.52 13.57 -12.32
C VAL A 25 -0.94 13.13 -12.20
N ASP A 26 -1.29 12.04 -12.88
CA ASP A 26 -2.65 11.49 -12.81
C ASP A 26 -2.94 10.77 -11.49
N ALA A 27 -1.90 10.23 -10.83
CA ALA A 27 -2.05 9.48 -9.59
C ALA A 27 -0.78 9.52 -8.71
N LEU A 28 -0.96 9.46 -7.39
CA LEU A 28 0.07 9.17 -6.40
C LEU A 28 -0.11 7.76 -5.83
N ILE A 29 0.96 6.97 -5.78
CA ILE A 29 0.93 5.62 -5.21
C ILE A 29 1.83 5.57 -3.97
N ILE A 30 1.26 5.16 -2.83
CA ILE A 30 1.97 4.90 -1.58
C ILE A 30 1.95 3.39 -1.34
N ALA A 31 3.07 2.75 -1.66
CA ALA A 31 3.20 1.30 -1.76
C ALA A 31 3.52 0.60 -0.42
N GLY A 32 2.86 0.99 0.67
CA GLY A 32 3.07 0.41 2.00
C GLY A 32 4.06 1.15 2.88
N ASP A 33 4.13 0.70 4.13
CA ASP A 33 4.93 1.24 5.23
C ASP A 33 4.74 2.75 5.40
N VAL A 34 3.48 3.15 5.56
CA VAL A 34 3.09 4.53 5.91
C VAL A 34 3.67 4.90 7.27
N TYR A 35 3.68 3.95 8.20
CA TYR A 35 4.28 4.07 9.51
C TYR A 35 5.44 3.09 9.69
N ASP A 36 6.47 3.52 10.42
CA ASP A 36 7.61 2.67 10.83
C ASP A 36 7.19 1.56 11.81
N LYS A 37 6.08 1.74 12.53
CA LYS A 37 5.61 0.82 13.57
C LYS A 37 4.08 0.75 13.58
N ASN A 38 3.58 -0.43 13.98
CA ASN A 38 2.14 -0.68 14.17
C ASN A 38 1.46 0.28 15.17
N SER A 39 2.24 0.82 16.11
CA SER A 39 1.81 1.87 17.04
C SER A 39 2.67 3.12 16.82
N PRO A 40 2.32 3.97 15.84
CA PRO A 40 3.08 5.18 15.55
C PRO A 40 2.88 6.24 16.63
N SER A 41 3.78 7.22 16.68
CA SER A 41 3.69 8.34 17.63
C SER A 41 2.57 9.31 17.23
N GLU A 42 2.17 10.19 18.16
CA GLU A 42 1.16 11.22 17.91
C GLU A 42 1.57 12.16 16.77
N GLU A 43 2.86 12.50 16.70
CA GLU A 43 3.42 13.35 15.65
C GLU A 43 3.36 12.66 14.28
N ALA A 44 3.62 11.36 14.20
CA ALA A 44 3.52 10.60 12.96
C ALA A 44 2.07 10.49 12.48
N PHE A 45 1.12 10.25 13.40
CA PHE A 45 -0.31 10.29 13.08
C PHE A 45 -0.75 11.67 12.57
N SER A 46 -0.31 12.73 13.25
CA SER A 46 -0.64 14.11 12.87
C SER A 46 -0.04 14.50 11.52
N LEU A 47 1.16 14.00 11.21
CA LEU A 47 1.80 14.23 9.92
C LEU A 47 1.05 13.51 8.79
N TRP A 48 0.63 12.26 9.02
CA TRP A 48 -0.18 11.51 8.05
C TRP A 48 -1.54 12.17 7.81
N ASP A 49 -2.23 12.61 8.87
CA ASP A 49 -3.48 13.34 8.78
C ASP A 49 -3.33 14.64 7.97
N TRP A 50 -2.31 15.45 8.30
CA TRP A 50 -2.01 16.66 7.51
C TRP A 50 -1.79 16.33 6.04
N PHE A 51 -1.03 15.27 5.72
CA PHE A 51 -0.77 14.91 4.34
C PHE A 51 -2.04 14.44 3.60
N LEU A 52 -2.91 13.66 4.25
CA LEU A 52 -4.22 13.28 3.69
C LEU A 52 -5.08 14.50 3.37
N VAL A 53 -5.08 15.52 4.24
CA VAL A 53 -5.80 16.78 4.01
C VAL A 53 -5.24 17.51 2.79
N GLU A 54 -3.92 17.62 2.65
CA GLU A 54 -3.30 18.25 1.47
C GLU A 54 -3.67 17.50 0.19
N LEU A 55 -3.51 16.16 0.16
CA LEU A 55 -3.87 15.31 -0.98
C LEU A 55 -5.34 15.52 -1.41
N ALA A 56 -6.26 15.51 -0.45
CA ALA A 56 -7.67 15.74 -0.70
C ALA A 56 -7.94 17.16 -1.23
N SER A 57 -7.28 18.18 -0.69
CA SER A 57 -7.43 19.57 -1.13
C SER A 57 -6.94 19.79 -2.57
N HIS A 58 -5.91 19.04 -2.97
CA HIS A 58 -5.38 19.02 -4.32
C HIS A 58 -6.19 18.12 -5.27
N GLN A 59 -7.19 17.38 -4.76
CA GLN A 59 -7.99 16.40 -5.51
C GLN A 59 -7.12 15.36 -6.23
N LEU A 60 -5.98 15.01 -5.63
CA LEU A 60 -5.02 14.10 -6.22
C LEU A 60 -5.48 12.65 -6.02
N GLU A 61 -5.75 11.94 -7.12
CA GLU A 61 -6.02 10.50 -7.09
C GLU A 61 -4.87 9.77 -6.41
N THR A 62 -5.15 9.15 -5.26
CA THR A 62 -4.11 8.54 -4.43
C THR A 62 -4.50 7.11 -4.08
N ILE A 63 -3.57 6.16 -4.26
CA ILE A 63 -3.73 4.78 -3.82
C ILE A 63 -2.69 4.48 -2.75
N VAL A 64 -3.16 4.05 -1.60
CA VAL A 64 -2.35 3.67 -0.44
C VAL A 64 -2.61 2.21 -0.14
N ILE A 65 -1.56 1.40 -0.05
CA ILE A 65 -1.64 0.04 0.48
C ILE A 65 -0.95 -0.02 1.85
N SER A 66 -1.33 -0.96 2.72
CA SER A 66 -0.55 -1.24 3.93
C SER A 66 0.71 -2.05 3.63
N GLY A 67 1.80 -1.72 4.33
CA GLY A 67 3.03 -2.53 4.35
C GLY A 67 3.06 -3.49 5.55
N ASN A 68 4.24 -4.05 5.85
CA ASN A 68 4.39 -4.99 6.97
C ASN A 68 4.56 -4.31 8.33
N HIS A 69 4.87 -3.00 8.35
CA HIS A 69 4.98 -2.20 9.57
C HIS A 69 3.67 -1.51 9.96
N ASP A 70 2.72 -1.44 9.03
CA ASP A 70 1.43 -0.79 9.23
C ASP A 70 0.43 -1.68 9.99
N SER A 71 -0.33 -1.07 10.89
CA SER A 71 -1.53 -1.71 11.43
C SER A 71 -2.67 -1.54 10.44
N ASN A 72 -3.13 -2.66 9.85
CA ASN A 72 -4.20 -2.66 8.85
C ASN A 72 -5.49 -1.97 9.34
N ASP A 73 -5.85 -2.19 10.61
CA ASP A 73 -7.05 -1.59 11.22
C ASP A 73 -6.88 -0.08 11.43
N ARG A 74 -5.74 0.36 11.96
CA ARG A 74 -5.48 1.78 12.24
C ARG A 74 -5.35 2.60 10.98
N LEU A 75 -4.55 2.11 10.01
CA LEU A 75 -4.40 2.78 8.72
C LEU A 75 -5.72 2.78 7.93
N GLY A 76 -6.57 1.76 8.11
CA GLY A 76 -7.86 1.65 7.44
C GLY A 76 -8.98 2.53 8.02
N VAL A 77 -8.75 3.22 9.14
CA VAL A 77 -9.74 4.12 9.74
C VAL A 77 -10.07 5.24 8.74
N GLY A 78 -11.37 5.49 8.54
CA GLY A 78 -11.83 6.56 7.67
C GLY A 78 -11.73 6.26 6.16
N LYS A 79 -11.25 5.08 5.73
CA LYS A 79 -11.06 4.77 4.29
C LYS A 79 -12.29 5.05 3.41
N ARG A 80 -13.50 4.76 3.91
CA ARG A 80 -14.76 5.01 3.18
C ARG A 80 -15.07 6.50 2.99
N LEU A 81 -14.55 7.36 3.87
CA LEU A 81 -14.65 8.80 3.74
C LEU A 81 -13.57 9.32 2.79
N LEU A 82 -12.33 8.84 2.93
CA LEU A 82 -11.20 9.16 2.06
C LEU A 82 -11.45 8.78 0.59
N GLU A 83 -12.15 7.68 0.35
CA GLU A 83 -12.58 7.28 -1.01
C GLU A 83 -13.46 8.34 -1.68
N ARG A 84 -14.15 9.19 -0.92
CA ARG A 84 -14.96 10.31 -1.46
C ARG A 84 -14.12 11.52 -1.84
N THR A 85 -12.85 11.52 -1.48
CA THR A 85 -11.87 12.57 -1.79
C THR A 85 -10.74 12.02 -2.66
N ASN A 86 -11.01 10.98 -3.46
CA ASN A 86 -10.07 10.34 -4.38
C ASN A 86 -8.86 9.65 -3.71
N ILE A 87 -8.94 9.34 -2.41
CA ILE A 87 -7.89 8.64 -1.67
C ILE A 87 -8.37 7.24 -1.32
N HIS A 88 -7.80 6.25 -1.99
CA HIS A 88 -8.12 4.84 -1.81
C HIS A 88 -7.13 4.18 -0.86
N VAL A 89 -7.60 3.71 0.29
CA VAL A 89 -6.75 3.05 1.30
C VAL A 89 -7.10 1.56 1.40
N ILE A 90 -6.18 0.71 0.98
CA ILE A 90 -6.34 -0.75 0.91
C ILE A 90 -5.43 -1.39 1.95
N THR A 91 -6.02 -1.83 3.05
CA THR A 91 -5.26 -2.42 4.16
C THR A 91 -5.48 -3.91 4.37
N HIS A 92 -6.45 -4.51 3.66
CA HIS A 92 -6.80 -5.91 3.86
C HIS A 92 -6.97 -6.60 2.51
N LEU A 93 -6.53 -7.86 2.44
CA LEU A 93 -6.85 -8.74 1.33
C LEU A 93 -8.34 -9.10 1.37
N THR A 94 -8.98 -9.10 0.20
CA THR A 94 -10.37 -9.53 -0.01
C THR A 94 -10.41 -10.63 -1.05
N THR A 95 -11.51 -11.41 -1.08
CA THR A 95 -11.72 -12.49 -2.07
C THR A 95 -11.83 -11.98 -3.50
N THR A 96 -12.09 -10.69 -3.66
CA THR A 96 -12.15 -10.01 -4.94
C THR A 96 -11.28 -8.77 -4.87
N ILE A 97 -10.26 -8.73 -5.73
CA ILE A 97 -9.39 -7.56 -5.91
C ILE A 97 -9.90 -6.83 -7.15
N ASN A 98 -10.67 -5.76 -6.92
CA ASN A 98 -11.14 -4.90 -8.00
C ASN A 98 -10.07 -3.85 -8.32
N PRO A 99 -9.79 -3.58 -9.61
CA PRO A 99 -8.85 -2.54 -9.94
C PRO A 99 -9.42 -1.15 -9.66
N ILE A 100 -8.56 -0.24 -9.25
CA ILE A 100 -8.83 1.20 -9.24
C ILE A 100 -8.41 1.74 -10.60
N THR A 101 -9.35 2.35 -11.32
CA THR A 101 -9.13 2.84 -12.67
C THR A 101 -8.81 4.33 -12.66
N ILE A 102 -7.60 4.71 -13.05
CA ILE A 102 -7.18 6.12 -13.17
C ILE A 102 -6.51 6.30 -14.54
N ALA A 103 -6.90 7.35 -15.29
CA ALA A 103 -6.33 7.68 -16.60
C ALA A 103 -6.19 6.50 -17.58
N ASN A 104 -7.21 5.64 -17.67
CA ASN A 104 -7.23 4.41 -18.49
C ASN A 104 -6.21 3.32 -18.09
N VAL A 105 -5.69 3.37 -16.87
CA VAL A 105 -4.84 2.35 -16.27
C VAL A 105 -5.60 1.69 -15.12
N ASP A 106 -5.56 0.36 -15.06
CA ASP A 106 -6.18 -0.43 -13.99
C ASP A 106 -5.11 -0.81 -12.98
N PHE A 107 -5.19 -0.22 -11.78
CA PHE A 107 -4.30 -0.48 -10.66
C PHE A 107 -4.88 -1.57 -9.77
N TYR A 108 -4.10 -2.61 -9.49
CA TYR A 108 -4.47 -3.72 -8.61
C TYR A 108 -3.69 -3.58 -7.30
N PRO A 109 -4.25 -2.90 -6.28
CA PRO A 109 -3.62 -2.73 -4.98
C PRO A 109 -3.70 -4.02 -4.16
N ILE A 110 -2.55 -4.62 -3.89
CA ILE A 110 -2.39 -5.78 -3.01
C ILE A 110 -1.57 -5.30 -1.80
N PRO A 111 -2.17 -5.19 -0.60
CA PRO A 111 -1.42 -4.84 0.60
C PRO A 111 -0.38 -5.92 0.93
N PHE A 112 0.46 -5.66 1.92
CA PHE A 112 1.31 -6.71 2.44
C PHE A 112 0.47 -7.91 2.90
N ILE A 113 0.77 -9.09 2.34
CA ILE A 113 0.04 -10.34 2.64
C ILE A 113 0.96 -11.41 3.21
N LYS A 114 0.41 -12.17 4.15
CA LYS A 114 0.98 -13.42 4.64
C LYS A 114 0.13 -14.60 4.17
N PRO A 115 0.68 -15.81 4.06
CA PRO A 115 -0.09 -17.02 3.73
C PRO A 115 -1.33 -17.21 4.60
N VAL A 116 -1.25 -16.89 5.90
CA VAL A 116 -2.40 -16.94 6.81
C VAL A 116 -3.50 -15.95 6.42
N TYR A 117 -3.17 -14.77 5.87
CA TYR A 117 -4.17 -13.82 5.41
C TYR A 117 -4.88 -14.32 4.14
N VAL A 118 -4.14 -14.99 3.25
CA VAL A 118 -4.73 -15.65 2.08
C VAL A 118 -5.65 -16.79 2.52
N ALA A 119 -5.21 -17.66 3.44
CA ALA A 119 -6.01 -18.76 3.96
C ALA A 119 -7.28 -18.32 4.71
N ASN A 120 -7.25 -17.13 5.33
CA ASN A 120 -8.43 -16.57 6.00
C ASN A 120 -9.50 -16.06 5.02
N VAL A 121 -9.11 -15.75 3.78
CA VAL A 121 -9.98 -15.18 2.75
C VAL A 121 -10.39 -16.23 1.73
N TYR A 122 -9.51 -17.20 1.45
CA TYR A 122 -9.70 -18.26 0.46
C TYR A 122 -9.65 -19.63 1.15
N GLU A 123 -10.82 -20.28 1.28
CA GLU A 123 -10.95 -21.55 1.99
C GLU A 123 -10.16 -22.71 1.37
N ASP A 124 -9.87 -22.63 0.08
CA ASP A 124 -9.14 -23.62 -0.71
C ASP A 124 -7.62 -23.43 -0.70
N PHE A 125 -7.12 -22.28 -0.22
CA PHE A 125 -5.69 -22.06 -0.03
C PHE A 125 -5.20 -22.73 1.27
N LYS A 126 -4.23 -23.65 1.15
CA LYS A 126 -3.71 -24.46 2.28
C LYS A 126 -2.21 -24.37 2.52
N SER A 127 -1.49 -23.56 1.74
CA SER A 127 -0.04 -23.45 1.84
C SER A 127 0.40 -22.44 2.92
N SER A 128 1.61 -22.63 3.44
CA SER A 128 2.31 -21.67 4.30
C SER A 128 3.47 -20.96 3.58
N ASN A 129 3.65 -21.20 2.28
CA ASN A 129 4.71 -20.62 1.47
C ASN A 129 4.27 -19.24 0.91
N TYR A 130 5.12 -18.21 1.06
CA TYR A 130 4.82 -16.85 0.60
C TYR A 130 4.70 -16.73 -0.93
N GLN A 131 5.53 -17.45 -1.69
CA GLN A 131 5.47 -17.44 -3.14
C GLN A 131 4.18 -18.10 -3.63
N GLU A 132 3.79 -19.25 -3.07
CA GLU A 132 2.52 -19.89 -3.40
C GLU A 132 1.32 -19.02 -3.00
N ALA A 133 1.37 -18.35 -1.85
CA ALA A 133 0.33 -17.41 -1.42
C ALA A 133 0.17 -16.24 -2.40
N TYR A 134 1.29 -15.64 -2.82
CA TYR A 134 1.25 -14.50 -3.74
C TYR A 134 0.82 -14.95 -5.14
N GLN A 135 1.33 -16.07 -5.64
CA GLN A 135 0.91 -16.65 -6.92
C GLN A 135 -0.59 -16.97 -6.93
N PHE A 136 -1.10 -17.56 -5.84
CA PHE A 136 -2.52 -17.83 -5.70
C PHE A 136 -3.36 -16.56 -5.83
N VAL A 137 -2.96 -15.47 -5.16
CA VAL A 137 -3.64 -14.17 -5.29
C VAL A 137 -3.56 -13.62 -6.72
N LEU A 138 -2.40 -13.74 -7.38
CA LEU A 138 -2.21 -13.30 -8.77
C LEU A 138 -3.08 -14.07 -9.76
N ASP A 139 -3.23 -15.38 -9.57
CA ASP A 139 -4.08 -16.24 -10.42
C ASP A 139 -5.56 -15.88 -10.31
N HIS A 140 -5.96 -15.24 -9.20
CA HIS A 140 -7.32 -14.73 -8.98
C HIS A 140 -7.55 -13.31 -9.55
N LEU A 141 -6.50 -12.64 -10.07
CA LEU A 141 -6.65 -11.33 -10.69
C LEU A 141 -7.34 -11.44 -12.05
N LYS A 142 -8.44 -10.68 -12.19
CA LYS A 142 -9.14 -10.55 -13.47
C LYS A 142 -8.55 -9.39 -14.26
N LEU A 143 -7.43 -9.66 -14.95
CA LEU A 143 -6.73 -8.67 -15.78
C LEU A 143 -7.51 -8.37 -17.07
N LYS A 144 -7.57 -7.09 -17.44
CA LYS A 144 -8.20 -6.65 -18.69
C LYS A 144 -7.14 -6.51 -19.79
N LYS A 145 -7.22 -7.36 -20.83
CA LYS A 145 -6.20 -7.46 -21.89
C LYS A 145 -6.08 -6.22 -22.77
N ASP A 146 -7.13 -5.42 -22.84
CA ASP A 146 -7.23 -4.18 -23.62
C ASP A 146 -6.78 -2.93 -22.85
N ARG A 147 -6.33 -3.09 -21.60
CA ARG A 147 -5.93 -1.99 -20.71
C ARG A 147 -4.52 -2.20 -20.17
N LYS A 148 -3.90 -1.10 -19.74
CA LYS A 148 -2.66 -1.18 -18.96
C LYS A 148 -3.04 -1.64 -17.56
N ASN A 149 -2.43 -2.73 -17.10
CA ASN A 149 -2.65 -3.27 -15.77
C ASN A 149 -1.37 -3.01 -14.95
N VAL A 150 -1.51 -2.38 -13.79
CA VAL A 150 -0.40 -2.10 -12.87
C VAL A 150 -0.71 -2.77 -11.54
N MET A 151 0.17 -3.67 -11.10
CA MET A 151 0.08 -4.22 -9.74
C MET A 151 0.82 -3.30 -8.77
N ILE A 152 0.20 -3.02 -7.63
CA ILE A 152 0.86 -2.36 -6.49
C ILE A 152 0.98 -3.44 -5.42
N GLY A 153 2.18 -3.69 -4.95
CA GLY A 153 2.44 -4.72 -3.95
C GLY A 153 3.53 -4.28 -2.99
N HIS A 154 3.40 -4.71 -1.74
CA HIS A 154 4.44 -4.57 -0.73
C HIS A 154 4.87 -5.96 -0.29
N GLN A 155 6.00 -6.44 -0.82
CA GLN A 155 6.56 -7.75 -0.53
C GLN A 155 8.02 -7.81 -1.00
N PHE A 156 8.79 -8.79 -0.53
CA PHE A 156 10.08 -9.12 -1.12
C PHE A 156 9.90 -9.85 -2.46
N PHE A 157 10.32 -9.19 -3.54
CA PHE A 157 10.34 -9.78 -4.89
C PHE A 157 11.78 -10.01 -5.32
N VAL A 158 12.06 -11.19 -5.88
CA VAL A 158 13.36 -11.52 -6.46
C VAL A 158 13.25 -11.52 -7.98
N SER A 159 14.20 -10.88 -8.65
CA SER A 159 14.32 -10.97 -10.10
C SER A 159 14.97 -12.31 -10.48
N GLY A 160 14.28 -13.11 -11.30
CA GLY A 160 14.77 -14.41 -11.75
C GLY A 160 14.45 -15.58 -10.79
N SER A 161 15.17 -16.68 -10.94
CA SER A 161 14.91 -17.96 -10.24
C SER A 161 15.64 -18.11 -8.90
N SER A 162 16.32 -17.07 -8.42
CA SER A 162 17.06 -17.13 -7.15
C SER A 162 16.10 -17.06 -5.96
N GLU A 163 16.29 -17.93 -4.98
CA GLU A 163 15.59 -17.81 -3.70
C GLU A 163 16.01 -16.50 -3.00
N PRO A 164 15.07 -15.77 -2.37
CA PRO A 164 15.42 -14.59 -1.57
C PRO A 164 16.33 -15.01 -0.42
N GLU A 165 17.39 -14.23 -0.16
CA GLU A 165 18.16 -14.39 1.07
C GLU A 165 17.25 -14.09 2.27
N ILE A 166 16.95 -15.12 3.06
CA ILE A 166 16.14 -14.97 4.27
C ILE A 166 17.05 -14.45 5.37
N ALA A 167 17.13 -13.12 5.51
CA ALA A 167 17.69 -12.52 6.71
C ALA A 167 16.73 -12.76 7.88
N GLN A 168 17.18 -13.47 8.91
CA GLN A 168 16.46 -13.51 10.18
C GLN A 168 16.44 -12.09 10.74
N SER A 169 15.28 -11.43 10.74
CA SER A 169 15.09 -10.22 11.53
C SER A 169 15.39 -10.57 12.99
N ARG A 170 16.42 -9.96 13.59
CA ARG A 170 16.58 -10.01 15.04
C ARG A 170 15.32 -9.40 15.65
N GLN A 171 14.51 -10.26 16.24
CA GLN A 171 13.52 -9.83 17.22
C GLN A 171 14.30 -9.58 18.51
N ASP A 172 14.86 -8.38 18.62
CA ASP A 172 15.31 -7.84 19.90
C ASP A 172 14.15 -7.07 20.55
#